data_AF-A0A8J4BY38-F1
#
_entry.id   AF-A0A8J4BY38-F1
#
_cell.length_a   1.000
_cell.length_b   1.000
_cell.length_c   1.000
_cell.angle_alpha   90.00
_cell.angle_beta   90.00
_cell.angle_gamma   90.00
#
_symmetry.space_group_name_H-M   'P 1'
#
loop_
_entity.id
_entity.type
_entity.pdbx_description
1 polymer ?
#
loop_
_entity_poly.entity_id
_entity_poly.type
_entity_poly.pdbx_seq_one_letter_code
_entity_poly.pdbx_strand_id
1 'polypeptide(L)'
;MNQPDRYVQFVLPEGERKVNYKADTKLKDAGTFSFRSEDHTMGNLLRMQLHSDKATVFAGYRIPHPLEPVMVVKVQTNGTKTPEEAMVHALQDLASEFECMLNEFDREVMNAQQSAMHNL
;
A
#
# COMPACT_ATOMS: atom_id res chain seq x y z
N MET A 1 -15.69 -30.12 -3.01
CA MET A 1 -15.99 -28.83 -2.36
C MET A 1 -15.71 -27.71 -3.35
N ASN A 2 -16.54 -26.67 -3.43
CA ASN A 2 -16.35 -25.51 -4.33
C ASN A 2 -15.64 -24.34 -3.62
N GLN A 3 -14.75 -24.65 -2.67
CA GLN A 3 -14.00 -23.63 -1.94
C GLN A 3 -12.67 -23.40 -2.68
N PRO A 4 -12.32 -22.15 -3.02
CA PRO A 4 -11.02 -21.86 -3.59
C PRO A 4 -9.91 -22.12 -2.56
N ASP A 5 -8.72 -22.43 -3.05
CA ASP A 5 -7.56 -22.63 -2.19
C ASP A 5 -7.19 -21.35 -1.44
N ARG A 6 -6.81 -21.49 -0.16
CA ARG A 6 -6.49 -20.33 0.70
C ARG A 6 -5.28 -19.53 0.21
N TYR A 7 -4.31 -20.18 -0.44
CA TYR A 7 -3.09 -19.51 -0.89
C TYR A 7 -3.36 -18.44 -1.96
N VAL A 8 -4.48 -18.52 -2.68
CA VAL A 8 -4.87 -17.53 -3.71
C VAL A 8 -4.98 -16.11 -3.14
N GLN A 9 -5.21 -15.98 -1.82
CA GLN A 9 -5.30 -14.70 -1.14
C GLN A 9 -3.98 -13.91 -1.15
N PHE A 10 -2.83 -14.59 -1.17
CA PHE A 10 -1.51 -13.95 -1.06
C PHE A 10 -0.50 -14.40 -2.14
N VAL A 11 -0.72 -15.56 -2.76
CA VAL A 11 0.07 -16.05 -3.89
C VAL A 11 -0.59 -15.61 -5.19
N LEU A 12 0.21 -15.04 -6.08
CA LEU A 12 -0.21 -14.72 -7.43
C LEU A 12 -0.39 -15.99 -8.27
N PRO A 13 -1.55 -16.17 -8.93
CA PRO A 13 -1.72 -17.20 -9.94
C PRO A 13 -0.74 -17.02 -11.12
N GLU A 14 -0.40 -18.14 -11.76
CA GLU A 14 0.53 -18.16 -12.88
C GLU A 14 0.03 -17.30 -14.06
N GLY A 15 0.91 -16.45 -14.60
CA GLY A 15 0.59 -15.56 -15.73
C GLY A 15 -0.04 -14.22 -15.37
N GLU A 16 -0.34 -13.96 -14.10
CA GLU A 16 -0.98 -12.71 -13.67
C GLU A 16 0.02 -11.70 -13.08
N ARG A 17 -0.22 -10.41 -13.31
CA ARG A 17 0.60 -9.32 -12.76
C ARG A 17 0.08 -8.88 -11.40
N LYS A 18 0.99 -8.54 -10.48
CA LYS A 18 0.65 -7.99 -9.15
C LYS A 18 -0.14 -6.69 -9.27
N VAL A 19 0.31 -5.80 -10.15
CA VAL A 19 -0.27 -4.47 -10.31
C VAL A 19 -0.60 -4.24 -11.79
N ASN A 20 -1.81 -3.76 -12.04
CA ASN A 20 -2.23 -3.27 -13.34
C ASN A 20 -2.64 -1.80 -13.20
N TYR A 21 -2.15 -0.96 -14.11
CA TYR A 21 -2.51 0.46 -14.18
C TYR A 21 -3.40 0.73 -15.37
N LYS A 22 -4.44 1.55 -15.15
CA LYS A 22 -5.32 2.06 -16.19
C LYS A 22 -5.56 3.54 -15.97
N ALA A 23 -5.12 4.37 -16.91
CA ALA A 23 -5.44 5.79 -16.93
C ALA A 23 -6.96 6.01 -17.06
N ASP A 24 -7.49 7.00 -16.34
CA ASP A 24 -8.89 7.40 -16.44
C ASP A 24 -9.09 8.23 -17.72
N THR A 25 -10.10 7.89 -18.52
CA THR A 25 -10.40 8.60 -19.77
C THR A 25 -11.28 9.82 -19.56
N LYS A 26 -11.96 9.92 -18.41
CA LYS A 26 -12.94 10.98 -18.11
C LYS A 26 -12.34 12.13 -17.32
N LEU A 27 -11.37 11.82 -16.46
CA LEU A 27 -10.70 12.78 -15.59
C LEU A 27 -9.24 12.94 -16.02
N LYS A 28 -8.76 14.19 -16.09
CA LYS A 28 -7.34 14.46 -16.30
C LYS A 28 -6.55 14.09 -15.05
N ASP A 29 -5.31 13.67 -15.28
CA ASP A 29 -4.34 13.34 -14.21
C ASP A 29 -4.92 12.38 -13.17
N ALA A 30 -5.71 11.42 -13.65
CA ALA A 30 -6.35 10.41 -12.84
C ALA A 30 -6.08 9.02 -13.39
N GLY A 31 -5.95 8.05 -12.49
CA GLY A 31 -5.66 6.67 -12.85
C GLY A 31 -6.14 5.70 -11.80
N THR A 32 -6.30 4.45 -12.22
CA THR A 32 -6.76 3.35 -11.37
C THR A 32 -5.72 2.24 -11.38
N PHE A 33 -5.24 1.89 -10.19
CA PHE A 33 -4.33 0.79 -9.93
C PHE A 33 -5.12 -0.40 -9.37
N SER A 34 -4.93 -1.58 -9.96
CA SER A 34 -5.54 -2.83 -9.49
C SER A 34 -4.42 -3.73 -8.96
N PHE A 35 -4.43 -3.98 -7.66
CA PHE A 35 -3.50 -4.84 -6.95
C PHE A 35 -4.14 -6.20 -6.71
N ARG A 36 -3.45 -7.26 -7.08
CA ARG A 36 -3.91 -8.64 -6.91
C ARG A 36 -3.26 -9.28 -5.69
N SER A 37 -4.00 -10.16 -5.04
CA SER A 37 -3.59 -10.84 -3.81
C SER A 37 -3.22 -9.82 -2.73
N GLU A 38 -4.05 -8.78 -2.58
CA GLU A 38 -3.92 -7.69 -1.61
C GLU A 38 -5.29 -7.34 -1.03
N ASP A 39 -5.30 -6.77 0.17
CA ASP A 39 -6.51 -6.48 0.93
C ASP A 39 -6.50 -5.06 1.53
N HIS A 40 -7.39 -4.83 2.51
CA HIS A 40 -7.52 -3.55 3.20
C HIS A 40 -6.26 -3.08 3.94
N THR A 41 -5.35 -4.01 4.29
CA THR A 41 -4.11 -3.70 4.99
C THR A 41 -3.26 -2.73 4.17
N MET A 42 -2.91 -3.14 2.94
CA MET A 42 -2.18 -2.28 2.00
C MET A 42 -3.03 -1.11 1.52
N GLY A 43 -4.33 -1.33 1.29
CA GLY A 43 -5.20 -0.32 0.70
C GLY A 43 -5.43 0.89 1.58
N ASN A 44 -5.72 0.66 2.86
CA ASN A 44 -5.93 1.74 3.80
C ASN A 44 -4.65 2.55 4.00
N LEU A 45 -3.52 1.85 4.10
CA LEU A 45 -2.23 2.44 4.34
C LEU A 45 -1.76 3.31 3.16
N LEU A 46 -1.84 2.79 1.92
CA LEU A 46 -1.58 3.57 0.71
C LEU A 46 -2.51 4.77 0.57
N ARG A 47 -3.80 4.59 0.88
CA ARG A 47 -4.75 5.71 0.85
C ARG A 47 -4.30 6.83 1.79
N MET A 48 -3.91 6.50 3.02
CA MET A 48 -3.45 7.52 3.97
C MET A 48 -2.20 8.23 3.45
N GLN A 49 -1.20 7.49 2.99
CA GLN A 49 0.05 8.08 2.49
C GLN A 49 -0.15 8.97 1.27
N LEU A 50 -1.03 8.58 0.35
CA LEU A 50 -1.37 9.39 -0.82
C LEU A 50 -2.03 10.73 -0.43
N HIS A 51 -2.82 10.78 0.65
CA HIS A 51 -3.39 12.05 1.13
C HIS A 51 -2.39 12.95 1.86
N SER A 52 -1.24 12.41 2.28
CA SER A 52 -0.15 13.20 2.85
C SER A 52 0.53 14.06 1.76
N ASP A 53 0.52 13.63 0.49
CA ASP A 53 1.05 14.41 -0.63
C ASP A 53 0.05 15.52 -1.04
N LYS A 54 0.50 16.78 -0.99
CA LYS A 54 -0.27 17.96 -1.42
C LYS A 54 -0.62 17.95 -2.91
N ALA A 55 0.10 17.18 -3.73
CA ALA A 55 -0.20 17.01 -5.15
C ALA A 55 -1.43 16.12 -5.40
N THR A 56 -1.85 15.32 -4.42
CA THR A 56 -3.00 14.43 -4.52
C THR A 56 -4.30 15.20 -4.26
N VAL A 57 -5.19 15.20 -5.24
CA VAL A 57 -6.54 15.79 -5.14
C VAL A 57 -7.53 14.77 -4.61
N PHE A 58 -7.39 13.51 -5.04
CA PHE A 58 -8.24 12.43 -4.59
C PHE A 58 -7.45 11.13 -4.53
N ALA A 59 -7.59 10.41 -3.43
CA ALA A 59 -7.19 9.02 -3.34
C ALA A 59 -8.29 8.20 -2.65
N GLY A 60 -8.58 7.02 -3.19
CA GLY A 60 -9.56 6.13 -2.60
C GLY A 60 -9.29 4.70 -3.00
N TYR A 61 -9.63 3.75 -2.14
CA TYR A 61 -9.51 2.34 -2.46
C TYR A 61 -10.80 1.60 -2.16
N ARG A 62 -11.01 0.47 -2.85
CA ARG A 62 -12.12 -0.44 -2.62
C ARG A 62 -11.73 -1.86 -2.99
N ILE A 63 -12.36 -2.82 -2.33
CA ILE A 63 -12.36 -4.23 -2.76
C ILE A 63 -13.68 -4.44 -3.53
N PRO A 64 -13.65 -4.73 -4.84
CA PRO A 64 -14.87 -4.87 -5.64
C PRO A 64 -15.79 -5.99 -5.15
N HIS A 65 -15.20 -7.08 -4.66
CA HIS A 65 -15.93 -8.24 -4.16
C HIS A 65 -15.11 -8.98 -3.08
N PRO A 66 -15.68 -9.34 -1.91
CA PRO A 66 -14.92 -9.95 -0.81
C PRO A 66 -14.29 -11.32 -1.12
N LEU A 67 -14.86 -12.07 -2.07
CA LEU A 67 -14.33 -13.39 -2.47
C LEU A 67 -13.15 -13.29 -3.45
N GLU A 68 -12.89 -12.11 -4.00
CA GLU A 68 -11.79 -11.88 -4.94
C GLU A 68 -10.72 -11.03 -4.26
N PRO A 69 -9.48 -11.52 -4.13
CA PRO A 69 -8.41 -10.78 -3.49
C PRO A 69 -7.85 -9.73 -4.45
N VAL A 70 -8.67 -8.74 -4.81
CA VAL A 70 -8.32 -7.63 -5.70
C VAL A 70 -8.66 -6.32 -5.01
N MET A 71 -7.63 -5.52 -4.79
CA MET A 71 -7.74 -4.18 -4.25
C MET A 71 -7.59 -3.17 -5.38
N VAL A 72 -8.56 -2.26 -5.51
CA VAL A 72 -8.54 -1.21 -6.53
C VAL A 72 -8.33 0.14 -5.88
N VAL A 73 -7.25 0.83 -6.23
CA VAL A 73 -6.90 2.17 -5.77
C VAL A 73 -7.07 3.16 -6.91
N LYS A 74 -7.86 4.21 -6.70
CA LYS A 74 -8.02 5.33 -7.62
C LYS A 74 -7.30 6.54 -7.08
N VAL A 75 -6.49 7.17 -7.93
CA VAL A 75 -5.70 8.36 -7.61
C VAL A 75 -5.97 9.43 -8.65
N GLN A 76 -6.09 10.67 -8.20
CA GLN A 76 -6.13 11.86 -9.02
C GLN A 76 -5.20 12.91 -8.42
N THR A 77 -4.38 13.52 -9.25
CA THR A 77 -3.44 14.57 -8.87
C THR A 77 -3.88 15.91 -9.45
N ASN A 78 -3.23 16.99 -9.02
CA ASN A 78 -3.47 18.36 -9.49
C ASN A 78 -2.69 18.71 -10.78
N GLY A 79 -2.02 17.73 -11.41
CA GLY A 79 -1.18 17.92 -12.60
C GLY A 79 0.27 18.27 -12.32
N THR A 80 0.68 18.50 -11.06
CA THR A 80 2.10 18.70 -10.71
C THR A 80 2.91 17.41 -10.81
N LYS A 81 2.28 16.28 -10.51
CA LYS A 81 2.82 14.92 -10.63
C LYS A 81 1.81 14.05 -11.37
N THR A 82 2.29 13.07 -12.12
CA THR A 82 1.43 12.01 -12.64
C THR A 82 0.91 11.12 -11.49
N PRO A 83 -0.25 10.45 -11.64
CA PRO A 83 -0.73 9.49 -10.65
C PRO A 83 0.26 8.34 -10.37
N GLU A 84 1.05 7.96 -11.37
CA GLU A 84 2.09 6.94 -11.24
C GLU A 84 3.24 7.43 -10.35
N GLU A 85 3.73 8.65 -10.58
CA GLU A 85 4.76 9.26 -9.73
C GLU A 85 4.27 9.46 -8.29
N ALA A 86 3.03 9.92 -8.10
CA ALA A 86 2.44 10.08 -6.77
C ALA A 86 2.37 8.74 -6.03
N MET A 87 2.01 7.65 -6.72
CA MET A 87 1.99 6.31 -6.15
C MET A 87 3.38 5.81 -5.76
N VAL A 88 4.38 6.00 -6.62
CA VAL A 88 5.77 5.60 -6.34
C VAL A 88 6.33 6.38 -5.16
N HIS A 89 6.10 7.69 -5.11
CA HIS A 89 6.54 8.54 -4.01
C HIS A 89 5.91 8.11 -2.68
N ALA A 90 4.59 7.87 -2.66
CA ALA A 90 3.91 7.39 -1.46
C ALA A 90 4.49 6.04 -0.97
N LEU A 91 4.79 5.11 -1.88
CA LEU A 91 5.42 3.84 -1.52
C LEU A 91 6.83 4.01 -0.95
N GLN A 92 7.63 4.91 -1.52
CA GLN A 92 8.99 5.20 -1.06
C GLN A 92 8.98 5.85 0.33
N ASP A 93 8.14 6.86 0.53
CA ASP A 93 8.00 7.53 1.83
C ASP A 93 7.61 6.53 2.91
N LEU A 94 6.64 5.67 2.62
CA LEU A 94 6.18 4.64 3.53
C LEU A 94 7.27 3.62 3.88
N ALA A 95 8.07 3.20 2.89
CA ALA A 95 9.18 2.28 3.14
C ALA A 95 10.22 2.92 4.08
N SER A 96 10.54 4.20 3.88
CA SER A 96 11.44 4.95 4.75
C SER A 96 10.86 5.16 6.16
N GLU A 97 9.56 5.41 6.28
CA GLU A 97 8.89 5.51 7.59
C GLU A 97 8.97 4.19 8.37
N PHE A 98 8.74 3.05 7.71
CA PHE A 98 8.86 1.74 8.34
C PHE A 98 10.31 1.41 8.72
N GLU A 99 11.28 1.75 7.88
CA GLU A 99 12.69 1.57 8.22
C GLU A 99 13.09 2.39 9.46
N CYS A 100 12.64 3.64 9.54
CA CYS A 100 12.85 4.49 10.71
C CYS A 100 12.22 3.87 11.97
N MET A 101 10.96 3.44 11.88
CA MET A 101 10.24 2.83 13.00
C MET A 101 10.91 1.54 13.51
N LEU A 102 11.40 0.70 12.60
CA LEU A 102 12.11 -0.53 12.96
C LEU A 102 13.43 -0.22 13.68
N ASN A 103 14.21 0.73 13.17
CA ASN A 103 15.47 1.13 13.79
C ASN A 103 15.26 1.71 15.21
N GLU A 104 14.21 2.51 15.40
CA GLU A 104 13.86 3.04 16.72
C GLU A 104 13.39 1.92 17.66
N PHE A 105 12.57 1.00 17.16
CA PHE A 105 12.11 -0.15 17.95
C PHE A 105 13.28 -1.01 18.41
N ASP A 106 14.20 -1.38 17.52
CA ASP A 106 15.37 -2.19 17.85
C ASP A 106 16.27 -1.51 18.89
N ARG A 107 16.47 -0.20 18.77
CA ARG A 107 17.21 0.60 19.76
C ARG A 107 16.57 0.51 21.14
N GLU A 108 15.26 0.70 21.24
CA GLU A 108 14.56 0.66 22.53
C GLU A 108 14.51 -0.76 23.12
N VAL A 109 14.43 -1.80 22.29
CA VAL A 109 14.56 -3.19 22.73
C VAL A 109 15.93 -3.44 23.36
N MET A 110 17.02 -2.96 22.74
CA MET A 110 18.37 -3.08 23.30
C MET A 110 18.50 -2.34 24.64
N ASN A 111 17.97 -1.11 24.73
CA ASN A 111 17.99 -0.31 25.95
C ASN A 111 17.23 -1.00 27.11
N ALA A 112 16.08 -1.58 26.81
CA ALA A 112 15.27 -2.31 27.79
C ALA A 112 15.98 -3.57 28.29
N GLN A 113 16.63 -4.33 27.40
CA GLN A 113 17.40 -5.52 27.76
C GLN A 113 18.60 -5.17 28.66
N GLN A 114 19.35 -4.11 28.35
CA GLN A 114 20.48 -3.66 29.18
C GLN A 114 20.04 -3.20 30.57
N SER A 115 18.92 -2.48 30.65
CA SER A 115 18.34 -2.03 31.92
C SER A 115 17.87 -3.22 32.78
N ALA A 116 17.32 -4.25 32.16
CA ALA A 116 16.92 -5.48 32.86
C ALA A 116 18.13 -6.26 33.40
N MET A 117 19.25 -6.29 32.67
CA MET A 117 20.49 -6.94 33.13
C MET A 117 21.20 -6.17 34.24
N HIS A 118 21.05 -4.84 34.30
CA HIS A 118 21.67 -4.02 35.36
C HIS A 118 20.90 -4.07 36.70
N ASN A 119 19.63 -4.47 36.67
CA ASN A 119 18.75 -4.56 37.85
C ASN A 119 18.70 -5.97 38.49
N LEU A 120 19.56 -6.89 38.04
CA LEU A 120 19.78 -8.24 38.58
C LEU A 120 21.18 -8.32 39.21
#